data_AF-A0A7S4FJ76-F1
#
_entry.id   AF-A0A7S4FJ76-F1
#
_cell.length_a   1.000
_cell.length_b   1.000
_cell.length_c   1.000
_cell.angle_alpha   90.00
_cell.angle_beta   90.00
_cell.angle_gamma   90.00
#
_symmetry.space_group_name_H-M   'P 1'
#
loop_
_entity.id
_entity.type
_entity.pdbx_description
1 polymer ?
#
loop_
_entity_poly.entity_id
_entity_poly.type
_entity_poly.pdbx_seq_one_letter_code
_entity_poly.pdbx_strand_id
1 'polypeptide(L)'
;RDALQRVCKAYTAYDPETGYLQGLSFVVAPLLLHMPEEEAFVLLVRMMYGYSLREVFRSTMYGLRKLFFQLESLMESELPQLLSHFQAQGLTIEMFASQWFLSMYAAKFPVEFSFRIIDLFLVRGCTVLLSAALVLFRRHGAALLSRDFEGLLRELGTAIPNAYQSAEAVE
;
A
#
# COMPACT_ATOMS: atom_id res chain seq x y z
N ARG A 1 13.34 -11.51 13.74
CA ARG A 1 14.25 -10.98 12.69
C ARG A 1 14.68 -12.09 11.73
N ASP A 2 15.05 -13.27 12.24
CA ASP A 2 15.53 -14.37 11.39
C ASP A 2 14.43 -15.00 10.53
N ALA A 3 13.22 -15.19 11.08
CA ALA A 3 12.08 -15.73 10.32
C ALA A 3 11.71 -14.87 9.10
N LEU A 4 11.64 -13.53 9.27
CA LEU A 4 11.39 -12.58 8.18
C LEU A 4 12.41 -12.74 7.04
N GLN A 5 13.69 -12.83 7.38
CA GLN A 5 14.74 -13.01 6.38
C GLN A 5 14.64 -14.36 5.68
N ARG A 6 14.30 -15.44 6.41
CA ARG A 6 14.11 -16.77 5.82
C ARG A 6 12.94 -16.81 4.85
N VAL A 7 11.78 -16.28 5.23
CA VAL A 7 10.60 -16.24 4.34
C VAL A 7 10.88 -15.40 3.09
N CYS A 8 11.46 -14.20 3.23
CA CYS A 8 11.81 -13.38 2.07
C CYS A 8 12.83 -14.08 1.15
N LYS A 9 13.87 -14.71 1.71
CA LYS A 9 14.86 -15.47 0.93
C LYS A 9 14.24 -16.68 0.25
N ALA A 10 13.39 -17.42 0.95
CA ALA A 10 12.66 -18.55 0.39
C ALA A 10 11.77 -18.11 -0.77
N TYR A 11 11.09 -16.96 -0.65
CA TYR A 11 10.28 -16.41 -1.74
C TYR A 11 11.15 -16.00 -2.94
N THR A 12 12.26 -15.28 -2.74
CA THR A 12 13.17 -14.93 -3.85
C THR A 12 13.74 -16.16 -4.56
N ALA A 13 13.98 -17.26 -3.84
CA ALA A 13 14.40 -18.52 -4.44
C ALA A 13 13.26 -19.23 -5.19
N TYR A 14 12.02 -19.08 -4.72
CA TYR A 14 10.82 -19.64 -5.34
C TYR A 14 10.42 -18.90 -6.63
N ASP A 15 10.46 -17.56 -6.63
CA ASP A 15 10.11 -16.70 -7.76
C ASP A 15 11.30 -15.82 -8.18
N PRO A 16 12.29 -16.37 -8.91
CA PRO A 16 13.47 -15.65 -9.34
C PRO A 16 13.18 -14.54 -10.37
N GLU A 17 12.02 -14.58 -11.05
CA GLU A 17 11.61 -13.56 -12.02
C GLU A 17 11.30 -12.23 -11.34
N THR A 18 10.80 -12.28 -10.10
CA THR A 18 10.54 -11.08 -9.29
C THR A 18 11.79 -10.54 -8.57
N GLY A 19 12.78 -11.38 -8.28
CA GLY A 19 14.04 -10.96 -7.65
C GLY A 19 13.90 -10.55 -6.17
N TYR A 20 14.84 -9.73 -5.66
CA TYR A 20 14.71 -9.13 -4.33
C TYR A 20 13.75 -7.94 -4.40
N LEU A 21 12.55 -8.15 -3.87
CA LEU A 21 11.46 -7.20 -3.94
C LEU A 21 11.57 -6.15 -2.82
N GLN A 22 11.96 -4.92 -3.18
CA GLN A 22 11.92 -3.79 -2.27
C GLN A 22 10.47 -3.56 -1.80
N GLY A 23 10.24 -3.70 -0.50
CA GLY A 23 8.91 -3.60 0.09
C GLY A 23 8.32 -4.93 0.56
N LEU A 24 8.79 -6.08 0.06
CA LEU A 24 8.24 -7.39 0.40
C LEU A 24 8.30 -7.71 1.89
N SER A 25 9.36 -7.27 2.57
CA SER A 25 9.49 -7.44 4.02
C SER A 25 8.34 -6.79 4.80
N PHE A 26 7.75 -5.72 4.28
CA PHE A 26 6.59 -5.06 4.88
C PHE A 26 5.29 -5.82 4.65
N VAL A 27 5.21 -6.65 3.62
CA VAL A 27 4.08 -7.58 3.42
C VAL A 27 4.24 -8.81 4.32
N VAL A 28 5.46 -9.34 4.44
CA VAL A 28 5.74 -10.56 5.21
C VAL A 28 5.69 -10.34 6.72
N ALA A 29 6.18 -9.19 7.21
CA ALA A 29 6.21 -8.93 8.66
C ALA A 29 4.82 -9.01 9.31
N PRO A 30 3.75 -8.40 8.76
CA PRO A 30 2.40 -8.56 9.25
C PRO A 30 1.92 -10.02 9.33
N LEU A 31 2.24 -10.84 8.33
CA LEU A 31 1.85 -12.26 8.31
C LEU A 31 2.52 -13.02 9.46
N LEU A 32 3.82 -12.82 9.66
CA LEU A 32 4.59 -13.47 10.72
C LEU A 32 4.19 -13.05 12.14
N LEU A 33 3.44 -11.96 12.30
CA LEU A 33 2.85 -11.59 13.58
C LEU A 33 1.61 -12.43 13.93
N HIS A 34 0.97 -13.06 12.93
CA HIS A 34 -0.30 -13.77 13.10
C HIS A 34 -0.20 -15.28 12.86
N MET A 35 0.83 -15.75 12.16
CA MET A 35 0.97 -17.16 11.82
C MET A 35 2.43 -17.64 11.83
N PRO A 36 2.66 -18.95 11.98
CA PRO A 36 3.97 -19.56 11.85
C PRO A 36 4.65 -19.29 10.50
N GLU A 37 5.97 -19.46 10.47
CA GLU A 37 6.81 -19.16 9.30
C GLU A 37 6.37 -19.86 8.01
N GLU A 38 6.03 -21.15 8.12
CA GLU A 38 5.60 -21.98 6.99
C GLU A 38 4.26 -21.51 6.42
N GLU A 39 3.30 -21.20 7.31
CA GLU A 39 1.99 -20.69 6.92
C GLU A 39 2.10 -19.30 6.28
N ALA A 40 2.94 -18.42 6.83
CA ALA A 40 3.20 -17.10 6.27
C ALA A 40 3.79 -17.19 4.86
N PHE A 41 4.70 -18.14 4.63
CA PHE A 41 5.25 -18.39 3.29
C PHE A 41 4.18 -18.91 2.33
N VAL A 42 3.36 -19.89 2.73
CA VAL A 42 2.28 -20.43 1.89
C VAL A 42 1.27 -19.33 1.52
N LEU A 43 0.85 -18.53 2.50
CA LEU A 43 -0.05 -17.42 2.26
C LEU A 43 0.58 -16.36 1.36
N LEU A 44 1.86 -16.03 1.55
CA LEU A 44 2.59 -15.12 0.67
C LEU A 44 2.57 -15.62 -0.79
N VAL A 45 2.89 -16.89 -1.03
CA VAL A 45 2.84 -17.48 -2.37
C VAL A 45 1.42 -17.38 -2.95
N ARG A 46 0.40 -17.65 -2.13
CA ARG A 46 -1.00 -17.51 -2.55
C ARG A 46 -1.37 -16.05 -2.85
N MET A 47 -0.90 -15.07 -2.09
CA MET A 47 -1.09 -13.64 -2.38
C MET A 47 -0.43 -13.24 -3.71
N MET A 48 0.80 -13.69 -3.94
CA MET A 48 1.59 -13.34 -5.11
C MET A 48 1.01 -13.89 -6.41
N TYR A 49 0.71 -15.18 -6.46
CA TYR A 49 0.19 -15.84 -7.67
C TYR A 49 -1.33 -15.84 -7.72
N GLY A 50 -1.96 -16.11 -6.59
CA GLY A 50 -3.39 -16.31 -6.49
C GLY A 50 -4.25 -15.06 -6.52
N TYR A 51 -3.71 -13.96 -5.98
CA TYR A 51 -4.35 -12.64 -5.99
C TYR A 51 -3.59 -11.65 -6.89
N SER A 52 -2.65 -12.16 -7.69
CA SER A 52 -1.84 -11.39 -8.64
C SER A 52 -1.06 -10.22 -8.03
N LEU A 53 -0.72 -10.28 -6.74
CA LEU A 53 0.11 -9.26 -6.09
C LEU A 53 1.49 -9.14 -6.75
N ARG A 54 2.00 -10.25 -7.31
CA ARG A 54 3.29 -10.29 -8.02
C ARG A 54 3.40 -9.24 -9.13
N GLU A 55 2.29 -8.90 -9.80
CA GLU A 55 2.31 -7.94 -10.91
C GLU A 55 2.67 -6.51 -10.43
N VAL A 56 2.39 -6.20 -9.17
CA VAL A 56 2.77 -4.92 -8.53
C VAL A 56 4.29 -4.85 -8.31
N PHE A 57 4.92 -5.99 -8.08
CA PHE A 57 6.33 -6.12 -7.69
C PHE A 57 7.29 -6.44 -8.83
N ARG A 58 6.78 -6.83 -10.01
CA ARG A 58 7.62 -7.14 -11.19
C ARG A 58 8.54 -5.98 -11.56
N SER A 59 9.69 -6.32 -12.15
CA SER A 59 10.77 -5.37 -12.51
C SER A 59 10.33 -4.20 -13.39
N THR A 60 9.32 -4.40 -14.25
CA THR A 60 8.75 -3.35 -15.09
C THR A 60 7.86 -2.37 -14.31
N MET A 61 7.49 -2.71 -13.07
CA MET A 61 6.51 -2.01 -12.23
C MET A 61 5.19 -1.74 -12.95
N TYR A 62 4.86 -2.58 -13.95
CA TYR A 62 3.68 -2.38 -14.79
C TYR A 62 2.39 -2.46 -13.96
N GLY A 63 2.27 -3.45 -13.05
CA GLY A 63 1.11 -3.55 -12.17
C GLY A 63 0.99 -2.37 -11.21
N LEU A 64 2.12 -1.86 -10.71
CA LEU A 64 2.12 -0.68 -9.84
C LEU A 64 1.70 0.59 -10.60
N ARG A 65 2.24 0.82 -11.80
CA ARG A 65 1.82 1.93 -12.67
C ARG A 65 0.35 1.83 -13.07
N LYS A 66 -0.15 0.61 -13.30
CA LYS A 66 -1.58 0.37 -13.53
C LYS A 66 -2.42 0.81 -12.32
N LEU A 67 -1.98 0.53 -11.09
CA LEU A 67 -2.67 1.01 -9.89
C LEU A 67 -2.65 2.54 -9.78
N PHE A 68 -1.54 3.21 -10.14
CA PHE A 68 -1.52 4.68 -10.15
C PHE A 68 -2.51 5.27 -11.14
N PHE A 69 -2.51 4.76 -12.37
CA PHE A 69 -3.48 5.17 -13.39
C PHE A 69 -4.92 4.94 -12.92
N GLN A 70 -5.21 3.76 -12.34
CA GLN A 70 -6.54 3.47 -11.81
C GLN A 70 -6.93 4.39 -10.66
N LEU A 71 -6.00 4.72 -9.74
CA LEU A 71 -6.27 5.65 -8.66
C LEU A 71 -6.55 7.06 -9.19
N GLU A 72 -5.77 7.52 -10.16
CA GLU A 72 -5.99 8.82 -10.82
C GLU A 72 -7.37 8.87 -11.49
N SER A 73 -7.76 7.85 -12.27
CA SER A 73 -9.10 7.78 -12.88
C SER A 73 -10.22 7.75 -11.83
N LEU A 74 -10.02 7.06 -10.70
CA LEU A 74 -10.99 7.06 -9.61
C LEU A 74 -11.09 8.44 -8.96
N MET A 75 -9.97 9.14 -8.76
CA MET A 75 -9.98 10.52 -8.28
C MET A 75 -10.63 11.48 -9.27
N GLU A 76 -10.44 11.30 -10.58
CA GLU A 76 -11.08 12.13 -11.60
C GLU A 76 -12.61 12.03 -11.53
N SER A 77 -13.13 10.82 -11.32
CA SER A 77 -14.57 10.56 -11.23
C SER A 77 -15.18 10.92 -9.87
N GLU A 78 -14.49 10.66 -8.77
CA GLU A 78 -15.06 10.78 -7.41
C GLU A 78 -14.58 12.01 -6.64
N LEU A 79 -13.38 12.52 -6.94
CA LEU A 79 -12.70 13.61 -6.21
C LEU A 79 -12.04 14.63 -7.16
N PRO A 80 -12.73 15.13 -8.21
CA PRO A 80 -12.11 15.92 -9.28
C PRO A 80 -11.42 17.20 -8.79
N GLN A 81 -11.98 17.85 -7.75
CA GLN A 81 -11.38 19.04 -7.15
C GLN A 81 -10.02 18.75 -6.51
N LEU A 82 -9.90 17.61 -5.82
CA LEU A 82 -8.65 17.20 -5.17
C LEU A 82 -7.60 16.82 -6.22
N LEU A 83 -8.01 16.09 -7.27
CA LEU A 83 -7.10 15.75 -8.36
C LEU A 83 -6.58 17.01 -9.08
N SER A 84 -7.46 17.95 -9.40
CA SER A 84 -7.08 19.22 -10.02
C SER A 84 -6.11 20.01 -9.14
N HIS A 85 -6.33 20.02 -7.82
CA HIS A 85 -5.40 20.64 -6.88
C HIS A 85 -4.03 19.95 -6.87
N PHE A 86 -3.99 18.61 -6.83
CA PHE A 86 -2.73 17.85 -6.91
C PHE A 86 -1.95 18.21 -8.18
N GLN A 87 -2.62 18.24 -9.32
CA GLN A 87 -2.02 18.60 -10.62
C GLN A 87 -1.53 20.06 -10.63
N ALA A 88 -2.31 21.00 -10.08
CA ALA A 88 -1.91 22.41 -9.97
C ALA A 88 -0.68 22.61 -9.07
N GLN A 89 -0.51 21.77 -8.05
CA GLN A 89 0.67 21.74 -7.19
C GLN A 89 1.83 20.92 -7.77
N GLY A 90 1.67 20.29 -8.94
CA GLY A 90 2.69 19.42 -9.54
C GLY A 90 2.92 18.09 -8.80
N LEU A 91 1.96 17.65 -7.99
CA LEU A 91 2.01 16.38 -7.27
C LEU A 91 1.47 15.25 -8.16
N THR A 92 2.28 14.22 -8.40
CA THR A 92 1.82 12.99 -9.06
C THR A 92 1.60 11.86 -8.05
N ILE A 93 0.72 10.91 -8.38
CA ILE A 93 0.34 9.79 -7.50
C ILE A 93 1.54 8.93 -7.14
N GLU A 94 2.46 8.71 -8.08
CA GLU A 94 3.69 7.94 -7.92
C GLU A 94 4.53 8.42 -6.71
N MET A 95 4.54 9.74 -6.46
CA MET A 95 5.43 10.38 -5.48
C MET A 95 5.15 9.94 -4.05
N PHE A 96 3.93 9.49 -3.74
CA PHE A 96 3.55 9.05 -2.40
C PHE A 96 2.97 7.63 -2.38
N ALA A 97 2.17 7.23 -3.39
CA ALA A 97 1.42 5.98 -3.35
C ALA A 97 2.29 4.74 -3.58
N SER A 98 3.49 4.89 -4.14
CA SER A 98 4.43 3.78 -4.35
C SER A 98 4.67 2.98 -3.07
N GLN A 99 4.97 3.67 -1.96
CA GLN A 99 5.20 3.00 -0.68
C GLN A 99 3.92 2.40 -0.10
N TRP A 100 2.76 3.06 -0.28
CA TRP A 100 1.48 2.54 0.20
C TRP A 100 1.15 1.20 -0.46
N PHE A 101 1.30 1.10 -1.78
CA PHE A 101 0.92 -0.10 -2.51
C PHE A 101 1.95 -1.23 -2.37
N LEU A 102 3.25 -0.93 -2.48
CA LEU A 102 4.30 -1.93 -2.34
C LEU A 102 4.44 -2.50 -0.93
N SER A 103 3.98 -1.78 0.10
CA SER A 103 4.00 -2.27 1.48
C SER A 103 2.63 -2.73 1.98
N MET A 104 1.59 -2.69 1.14
CA MET A 104 0.20 -2.85 1.58
C MET A 104 -0.12 -1.98 2.82
N TYR A 105 0.37 -0.74 2.80
CA TYR A 105 0.30 0.29 3.85
C TYR A 105 1.17 0.05 5.10
N ALA A 106 1.78 -1.12 5.28
CA ALA A 106 2.53 -1.47 6.48
C ALA A 106 3.81 -0.65 6.72
N ALA A 107 4.34 0.05 5.72
CA ALA A 107 5.58 0.84 5.89
C ALA A 107 5.38 2.17 6.63
N LYS A 108 4.16 2.72 6.61
CA LYS A 108 3.87 4.07 7.14
C LYS A 108 2.70 4.07 8.12
N PHE A 109 1.73 3.19 7.91
CA PHE A 109 0.56 3.08 8.77
C PHE A 109 0.83 2.11 9.92
N PRO A 110 0.03 2.17 11.00
CA PRO A 110 0.06 1.17 12.06
C PRO A 110 -0.12 -0.24 11.52
N VAL A 111 0.40 -1.22 12.24
CA VAL A 111 0.40 -2.60 11.78
C VAL A 111 -1.03 -3.16 11.69
N GLU A 112 -1.92 -2.70 12.56
CA GLU A 112 -3.34 -3.02 12.62
C GLU A 112 -4.07 -2.54 11.37
N PHE A 113 -3.71 -1.36 10.85
CA PHE A 113 -4.23 -0.85 9.58
C PHE A 113 -3.84 -1.80 8.44
N SER A 114 -2.58 -2.24 8.41
CA SER A 114 -2.13 -3.20 7.41
C SER A 114 -2.83 -4.54 7.52
N PHE A 115 -3.18 -5.03 8.71
CA PHE A 115 -3.94 -6.28 8.86
C PHE A 115 -5.30 -6.17 8.21
N ARG A 116 -6.05 -5.10 8.48
CA ARG A 116 -7.36 -4.88 7.86
C ARG A 116 -7.25 -4.80 6.33
N ILE A 117 -6.17 -4.22 5.80
CA ILE A 117 -5.89 -4.21 4.36
C ILE A 117 -5.64 -5.63 3.84
N ILE A 118 -4.86 -6.45 4.54
CA ILE A 118 -4.58 -7.83 4.14
C ILE A 118 -5.86 -8.68 4.18
N ASP A 119 -6.68 -8.57 5.23
CA ASP A 119 -7.96 -9.29 5.34
C ASP A 119 -8.87 -8.98 4.16
N LEU A 120 -9.08 -7.69 3.88
CA LEU A 120 -9.87 -7.25 2.75
C LEU A 120 -9.25 -7.68 1.41
N PHE A 121 -7.91 -7.63 1.30
CA PHE A 121 -7.19 -8.06 0.11
C PHE A 121 -7.42 -9.55 -0.18
N LEU A 122 -7.45 -10.41 0.84
CA LEU A 122 -7.75 -11.83 0.67
C LEU A 122 -9.20 -12.08 0.22
N VAL A 123 -10.10 -11.11 0.38
CA VAL A 123 -11.49 -11.20 -0.11
C VAL A 123 -11.65 -10.59 -1.51
N ARG A 124 -11.01 -9.44 -1.78
CA ARG A 124 -11.30 -8.58 -2.94
C ARG A 124 -10.10 -8.33 -3.88
N GLY A 125 -8.92 -8.85 -3.54
CA GLY A 125 -7.67 -8.65 -4.27
C GLY A 125 -7.16 -7.20 -4.26
N CYS A 126 -6.35 -6.84 -5.26
CA CYS A 126 -5.63 -5.56 -5.33
C CYS A 126 -6.52 -4.30 -5.31
N THR A 127 -7.82 -4.41 -5.61
CA THR A 127 -8.76 -3.27 -5.60
C THR A 127 -8.89 -2.60 -4.24
N VAL A 128 -8.57 -3.33 -3.16
CA VAL A 128 -8.55 -2.81 -1.79
C VAL A 128 -7.52 -1.71 -1.61
N LEU A 129 -6.36 -1.83 -2.29
CA LEU A 129 -5.31 -0.83 -2.19
C LEU A 129 -5.79 0.53 -2.71
N LEU A 130 -6.54 0.53 -3.83
CA LEU A 130 -7.16 1.72 -4.40
C LEU A 130 -8.28 2.25 -3.50
N SER A 131 -9.14 1.36 -3.00
CA SER A 131 -10.27 1.71 -2.13
C SER A 131 -9.79 2.40 -0.85
N ALA A 132 -8.72 1.89 -0.23
CA ALA A 132 -8.11 2.49 0.94
C ALA A 132 -7.60 3.90 0.66
N ALA A 133 -6.86 4.11 -0.46
CA ALA A 133 -6.36 5.43 -0.84
C ALA A 133 -7.51 6.44 -1.04
N LEU A 134 -8.58 6.05 -1.73
CA LEU A 134 -9.75 6.91 -1.92
C LEU A 134 -10.43 7.28 -0.60
N VAL A 135 -10.56 6.34 0.33
CA VAL A 135 -11.13 6.62 1.66
C VAL A 135 -10.24 7.59 2.43
N LEU A 136 -8.91 7.44 2.37
CA LEU A 136 -7.97 8.38 2.96
C LEU A 136 -8.14 9.79 2.37
N PHE A 137 -8.24 9.91 1.05
CA PHE A 137 -8.46 11.20 0.39
C PHE A 137 -9.80 11.84 0.73
N ARG A 138 -10.88 11.06 0.82
CA ARG A 138 -12.18 11.57 1.25
C ARG A 138 -12.14 12.12 2.67
N ARG A 139 -11.53 11.37 3.59
CA ARG A 139 -11.48 11.73 5.01
C ARG A 139 -10.59 12.96 5.26
N HIS A 140 -9.51 13.10 4.50
CA HIS A 140 -8.52 14.17 4.68
C HIS A 140 -8.58 15.25 3.58
N GLY A 141 -9.63 15.24 2.75
CA GLY A 141 -9.72 16.08 1.55
C GLY A 141 -9.63 17.58 1.84
N ALA A 142 -10.30 18.05 2.89
CA ALA A 142 -10.24 19.45 3.30
C ALA A 142 -8.81 19.88 3.72
N ALA A 143 -8.10 19.02 4.45
CA ALA A 143 -6.71 19.28 4.82
C ALA A 143 -5.83 19.32 3.56
N LEU A 144 -5.95 18.33 2.69
CA LEU A 144 -5.16 18.24 1.46
C LEU A 144 -5.37 19.44 0.52
N LEU A 145 -6.62 19.87 0.32
CA LEU A 145 -6.95 21.04 -0.53
C LEU A 145 -6.35 22.36 -0.01
N SER A 146 -6.03 22.44 1.27
CA SER A 146 -5.47 23.66 1.89
C SER A 146 -3.94 23.75 1.83
N ARG A 147 -3.27 22.73 1.29
CA ARG A 147 -1.80 22.61 1.30
C ARG A 147 -1.20 22.89 -0.07
N ASP A 148 -0.01 23.46 -0.07
CA ASP A 148 0.87 23.52 -1.23
C ASP A 148 1.61 22.18 -1.44
N PHE A 149 2.46 22.11 -2.46
CA PHE A 149 3.23 20.90 -2.79
C PHE A 149 3.96 20.27 -1.58
N GLU A 150 4.73 21.06 -0.82
CA GLU A 150 5.47 20.55 0.34
C GLU A 150 4.52 20.10 1.46
N GLY A 151 3.47 20.88 1.71
CA GLY A 151 2.43 20.52 2.66
C GLY A 151 1.73 19.22 2.29
N LEU A 152 1.43 19.00 1.01
CA LEU A 152 0.82 17.76 0.51
C LEU A 152 1.72 16.55 0.74
N LEU A 153 3.00 16.65 0.39
CA LEU A 153 3.96 15.57 0.64
C LEU A 153 4.06 15.24 2.13
N ARG A 154 4.05 16.25 2.99
CA ARG A 154 4.06 16.05 4.45
C ARG A 154 2.77 15.41 4.94
N GLU A 155 1.60 15.89 4.51
CA GLU A 155 0.30 15.31 4.90
C GLU A 155 0.21 13.84 4.50
N LEU A 156 0.47 13.53 3.22
CA LEU A 156 0.39 12.17 2.68
C LEU A 156 1.47 11.25 3.25
N GLY A 157 2.70 11.75 3.41
CA GLY A 157 3.85 10.96 3.85
C GLY A 157 3.92 10.73 5.36
N THR A 158 3.33 11.60 6.18
CA THR A 158 3.49 11.57 7.64
C THR A 158 2.22 11.83 8.43
N ALA A 159 1.52 12.94 8.20
CA ALA A 159 0.41 13.34 9.07
C ALA A 159 -0.79 12.39 8.98
N ILE A 160 -1.18 12.00 7.76
CA ILE A 160 -2.25 11.04 7.52
C ILE A 160 -1.90 9.68 8.16
N PRO A 161 -0.75 9.03 7.88
CA PRO A 161 -0.39 7.79 8.56
C PRO A 161 -0.36 7.90 10.09
N ASN A 162 0.16 9.00 10.64
CA ASN A 162 0.22 9.23 12.09
C ASN A 162 -1.17 9.39 12.72
N ALA A 163 -2.15 9.96 12.00
CA ALA A 163 -3.51 10.11 12.50
C ALA A 163 -4.19 8.75 12.80
N TYR A 164 -3.69 7.65 12.23
CA TYR A 164 -4.21 6.30 12.51
C TYR A 164 -3.45 5.59 13.65
N GLN A 165 -2.31 6.12 14.11
CA GLN A 165 -1.55 5.54 15.24
C GLN A 165 -2.27 5.71 16.59
N SER A 166 -3.18 6.69 16.70
CA SER A 166 -3.88 7.03 17.94
C SER A 166 -5.40 6.78 17.90
N ALA A 167 -5.93 6.28 16.78
CA ALA A 167 -7.38 6.19 16.55
C ALA A 167 -8.07 4.97 17.17
N GLU A 168 -7.37 4.14 17.94
CA GLU A 168 -7.95 3.02 18.72
C GLU A 168 -8.11 3.34 20.23
N ALA A 169 -8.21 4.62 20.61
CA ALA A 169 -8.69 5.00 21.95
C ALA A 169 -10.23 5.17 22.02
N VAL A 170 -10.94 5.08 20.89
CA VAL A 170 -12.41 5.20 20.87
C VAL A 170 -12.95 4.25 19.80
N GLU A 171 -13.35 3.05 20.22
CA GLU A 171 -14.43 2.27 19.59
C GLU A 171 -15.73 3.08 19.56
#